data_AF-A0A661FV74-F1
#
_entry.id   AF-A0A661FV74-F1
#
_cell.length_a   1.000
_cell.length_b   1.000
_cell.length_c   1.000
_cell.angle_alpha   90.00
_cell.angle_beta   90.00
_cell.angle_gamma   90.00
#
_symmetry.space_group_name_H-M   'P 1'
#
loop_
_entity.id
_entity.type
_entity.pdbx_description
1 polymer ?
#
loop_
_entity_poly.entity_id
_entity_poly.type
_entity_poly.pdbx_seq_one_letter_code
_entity_poly.pdbx_strand_id
1 'polypeptide(L)'
;MATRLPEVLIMNCKSKWIIASVFLLSNLMVEPAFADGSMRCGTHIISSGERRGPDKYEVLKKCGEPTNRSGSTWTYEQSGGATRVVVFDHSGKVSRIN
;
A
#
# COMPACT_ATOMS: atom_id res chain seq x y z
N MET A 1 1.01 8.19 55.27
CA MET A 1 -0.30 7.49 55.26
C MET A 1 -0.65 7.22 53.81
N ALA A 2 -0.82 5.94 53.46
CA ALA A 2 -1.02 5.44 52.09
C ALA A 2 -2.50 5.52 51.66
N THR A 3 -2.75 5.57 50.33
CA THR A 3 -3.77 4.86 49.49
C THR A 3 -4.03 5.67 48.20
N ARG A 4 -3.76 5.16 46.99
CA ARG A 4 -4.57 4.27 46.11
C ARG A 4 -5.95 4.82 45.67
N LEU A 5 -6.12 4.83 44.32
CA LEU A 5 -7.34 4.60 43.50
C LEU A 5 -8.38 5.74 43.40
N PRO A 6 -9.32 5.74 42.40
CA PRO A 6 -9.64 4.74 41.34
C PRO A 6 -9.64 5.35 39.90
N GLU A 7 -9.50 4.62 38.78
CA GLU A 7 -10.41 3.68 38.08
C GLU A 7 -11.85 4.18 37.80
N VAL A 8 -12.42 3.68 36.70
CA VAL A 8 -13.83 3.83 36.22
C VAL A 8 -14.02 5.05 35.28
N LEU A 9 -13.90 4.95 33.95
CA LEU A 9 -14.75 4.27 32.95
C LEU A 9 -16.22 4.74 32.98
N ILE A 10 -16.84 4.78 31.80
CA ILE A 10 -18.26 5.09 31.51
C ILE A 10 -18.52 6.59 31.24
N MET A 11 -18.71 6.94 29.97
CA MET A 11 -20.08 7.18 29.49
C MET A 11 -20.13 7.26 27.96
N ASN A 12 -20.60 6.18 27.34
CA ASN A 12 -21.27 6.26 26.04
C ASN A 12 -22.58 7.02 26.27
N CYS A 13 -22.67 8.26 25.82
CA CYS A 13 -23.92 9.01 25.80
C CYS A 13 -24.29 9.32 24.34
N LYS A 14 -25.17 8.48 23.79
CA LYS A 14 -25.90 8.77 22.56
C LYS A 14 -26.75 10.02 22.82
N SER A 15 -26.52 11.13 22.11
CA SER A 15 -27.58 11.99 21.55
C SER A 15 -27.01 13.31 21.02
N LYS A 16 -26.87 13.38 19.70
CA LYS A 16 -27.33 14.48 18.83
C LYS A 16 -27.34 15.89 19.42
N TRP A 17 -26.22 16.61 19.28
CA TRP A 17 -26.18 18.08 19.26
C TRP A 17 -25.35 18.54 18.06
N ILE A 18 -26.01 19.28 17.17
CA ILE A 18 -25.39 20.02 16.09
C ILE A 18 -24.80 21.28 16.71
N ILE A 19 -23.49 21.49 16.59
CA ILE A 19 -22.89 22.82 16.71
C ILE A 19 -21.86 22.94 15.60
N ALA A 20 -22.22 23.69 14.56
CA ALA A 20 -21.29 24.22 13.60
C ALA A 20 -20.37 25.22 14.30
N SER A 21 -19.05 25.16 14.11
CA SER A 21 -18.25 26.31 13.65
C SER A 21 -16.75 26.04 13.69
N VAL A 22 -16.08 26.58 12.66
CA VAL A 22 -14.64 26.88 12.50
C VAL A 22 -13.70 25.74 12.12
N PHE A 23 -13.47 25.69 10.80
CA PHE A 23 -12.30 25.20 10.09
C PHE A 23 -10.99 25.22 10.90
N LEU A 24 -10.46 24.03 11.19
CA LEU A 24 -9.02 23.77 11.25
C LEU A 24 -8.74 22.66 10.23
N LEU A 25 -8.45 23.08 9.00
CA LEU A 25 -7.92 22.28 7.91
C LEU A 25 -6.59 21.65 8.33
N SER A 26 -6.64 20.59 9.11
CA SER A 26 -5.53 19.65 9.17
C SER A 26 -5.65 18.81 7.92
N ASN A 27 -4.81 19.11 6.92
CA ASN A 27 -4.62 18.27 5.74
C ASN A 27 -4.32 16.85 6.24
N LEU A 28 -5.35 16.00 6.26
CA LEU A 28 -5.19 14.59 6.40
C LEU A 28 -4.47 14.15 5.13
N MET A 29 -3.15 14.05 5.22
CA MET A 29 -2.33 13.48 4.16
C MET A 29 -2.72 12.01 4.12
N VAL A 30 -3.68 11.68 3.27
CA VAL A 30 -4.00 10.30 2.93
C VAL A 30 -2.80 9.82 2.14
N GLU A 31 -1.81 9.26 2.82
CA GLU A 31 -0.81 8.42 2.17
C GLU A 31 -1.58 7.29 1.47
N PRO A 32 -1.46 7.16 0.14
CA PRO A 32 -1.97 6.00 -0.54
C PRO A 32 -1.10 4.83 -0.08
N ALA A 33 -1.59 4.10 0.93
CA ALA A 33 -1.12 2.78 1.25
C ALA A 33 -1.46 1.88 0.06
N PHE A 34 -0.60 1.88 -0.96
CA PHE A 34 -0.61 0.84 -1.97
C PHE A 34 -0.43 -0.46 -1.20
N ALA A 35 -1.46 -1.30 -1.20
CA ALA A 35 -1.40 -2.62 -0.62
C ALA A 35 -0.11 -3.30 -1.09
N ASP A 36 0.74 -3.64 -0.11
CA ASP A 36 1.97 -4.40 -0.27
C ASP A 36 1.63 -5.62 -1.12
N GLY A 37 2.18 -5.69 -2.34
CA GLY A 37 1.84 -6.73 -3.30
C GLY A 37 1.11 -6.30 -4.58
N SER A 38 1.01 -5.01 -4.93
CA SER A 38 0.60 -4.59 -6.28
C SER A 38 1.33 -3.34 -6.78
N MET A 39 1.50 -3.22 -8.09
CA MET A 39 2.07 -2.03 -8.74
C MET A 39 1.30 -1.61 -9.98
N ARG A 40 1.36 -0.32 -10.30
CA ARG A 40 0.76 0.25 -11.51
C ARG A 40 1.80 0.44 -12.60
N CYS A 41 1.45 0.12 -13.83
CA CYS A 41 2.26 0.26 -15.01
C CYS A 41 1.41 0.95 -16.09
N GLY A 42 1.49 2.27 -16.15
CA GLY A 42 0.57 3.08 -16.94
C GLY A 42 -0.89 2.84 -16.52
N THR A 43 -1.68 2.25 -17.41
CA THR A 43 -3.10 1.91 -17.18
C THR A 43 -3.32 0.51 -16.61
N HIS A 44 -2.27 -0.32 -16.52
CA HIS A 44 -2.37 -1.69 -16.05
C HIS A 44 -1.95 -1.81 -14.59
N ILE A 45 -2.59 -2.72 -13.85
CA ILE A 45 -2.22 -3.07 -12.48
C ILE A 45 -1.69 -4.50 -12.49
N ILE A 46 -0.53 -4.69 -11.88
CA ILE A 46 0.10 -6.00 -11.65
C ILE A 46 -0.05 -6.29 -10.16
N SER A 47 -0.62 -7.45 -9.84
CA SER A 47 -0.77 -7.91 -8.46
C SER A 47 0.05 -9.17 -8.25
N SER A 48 0.56 -9.32 -7.03
CA SER A 48 1.23 -10.53 -6.55
C SER A 48 0.27 -11.38 -5.72
N GLY A 49 0.58 -12.66 -5.55
CA GLY A 49 -0.19 -13.57 -4.69
C GLY A 49 -1.38 -14.27 -5.37
N GLU A 50 -1.65 -14.04 -6.65
CA GLU A 50 -2.62 -14.84 -7.39
C GLU A 50 -2.06 -16.23 -7.76
N ARG A 51 -2.87 -17.28 -7.62
CA ARG A 51 -2.50 -18.66 -8.03
C ARG A 51 -2.04 -18.77 -9.48
N ARG A 52 -2.53 -17.87 -10.34
CA ARG A 52 -2.06 -17.68 -11.72
C ARG A 52 -1.60 -16.24 -11.90
N GLY A 53 -0.67 -15.82 -11.04
CA GLY A 53 -0.06 -14.50 -11.14
C GLY A 53 0.61 -14.25 -12.49
N PRO A 54 0.78 -12.97 -12.85
CA PRO A 54 1.35 -12.59 -14.13
C PRO A 54 2.76 -13.13 -14.30
N ASP A 55 3.06 -13.58 -15.51
CA ASP A 55 4.39 -14.07 -15.89
C ASP A 55 5.33 -12.90 -16.24
N LYS A 56 6.65 -13.13 -16.19
CA LYS A 56 7.69 -12.18 -16.62
C LYS A 56 7.37 -11.49 -17.96
N TYR A 57 6.87 -12.26 -18.93
CA TYR A 57 6.49 -11.73 -20.24
C TYR A 57 5.33 -10.75 -20.17
N GLU A 58 4.31 -11.06 -19.36
CA GLU A 58 3.15 -10.18 -19.19
C GLU A 58 3.53 -8.89 -18.46
N VAL A 59 4.43 -8.98 -17.47
CA VAL A 59 4.99 -7.82 -16.78
C VAL A 59 5.78 -6.95 -17.77
N LEU A 60 6.68 -7.51 -18.58
CA LEU A 60 7.40 -6.76 -19.62
C LEU A 60 6.45 -6.10 -20.62
N LYS A 61 5.42 -6.82 -21.05
CA LYS A 61 4.45 -6.29 -22.02
C LYS A 61 3.65 -5.11 -21.47
N LYS A 62 3.30 -5.14 -20.17
CA LYS A 62 2.48 -4.11 -19.52
C LYS A 62 3.30 -2.95 -18.96
N CYS A 63 4.47 -3.23 -18.39
CA CYS A 63 5.32 -2.27 -17.68
C CYS A 63 6.52 -1.79 -18.50
N GLY A 64 6.88 -2.50 -19.58
CA GLY A 64 8.11 -2.25 -20.31
C GLY A 64 9.35 -2.81 -19.60
N GLU A 65 10.51 -2.36 -20.09
CA GLU A 65 11.80 -2.75 -19.54
C GLU A 65 11.99 -2.15 -18.14
N PRO A 66 12.41 -2.94 -17.14
CA PRO A 66 12.73 -2.41 -15.83
C PRO A 66 13.96 -1.49 -15.86
N THR A 67 14.02 -0.55 -14.92
CA THR A 67 15.20 0.30 -14.71
C THR A 67 16.42 -0.53 -14.33
N ASN A 68 16.22 -1.58 -13.52
CA ASN A 68 17.27 -2.52 -13.15
C ASN A 68 16.75 -3.96 -13.14
N ARG A 69 17.57 -4.89 -13.65
CA ARG A 69 17.28 -6.31 -13.70
C ARG A 69 18.41 -7.10 -13.07
N SER A 70 18.14 -7.71 -11.92
CA SER A 70 19.07 -8.61 -11.23
C SER A 70 18.45 -10.01 -11.11
N GLY A 71 18.74 -10.87 -12.09
CA GLY A 71 18.24 -12.24 -12.14
C GLY A 71 16.70 -12.32 -12.16
N SER A 72 16.12 -12.79 -11.05
CA SER A 72 14.68 -12.89 -10.82
C SER A 72 14.05 -11.68 -10.11
N THR A 73 14.81 -10.62 -9.87
CA THR A 73 14.33 -9.39 -9.22
C THR A 73 14.47 -8.22 -10.18
N TRP A 74 13.36 -7.55 -10.46
CA TRP A 74 13.30 -6.40 -11.35
C TRP A 74 12.86 -5.16 -10.58
N THR A 75 13.47 -4.04 -10.91
CA THR A 75 13.22 -2.77 -10.25
C THR A 75 12.69 -1.77 -11.27
N TYR A 76 11.56 -1.15 -10.93
CA TYR A 76 10.88 -0.16 -11.73
C TYR A 76 10.83 1.16 -10.98
N GLU A 77 11.38 2.21 -11.57
CA GLU A 77 11.19 3.57 -11.07
C GLU A 77 9.88 4.13 -11.63
N GLN A 78 9.01 4.57 -10.72
CA GLN A 78 7.73 5.19 -11.02
C GLN A 78 7.87 6.71 -11.09
N SER A 79 6.93 7.34 -11.80
CA SER A 79 6.77 8.79 -11.77
C SER A 79 6.59 9.28 -10.32
N GLY A 80 7.43 10.22 -9.90
CA GLY A 80 7.45 10.73 -8.52
C GLY A 80 8.53 10.10 -7.62
N GLY A 81 9.43 9.28 -8.17
CA GLY A 81 10.59 8.73 -7.45
C GLY A 81 10.28 7.48 -6.61
N ALA A 82 9.05 6.96 -6.68
CA ALA A 82 8.71 5.71 -6.02
C ALA A 82 9.37 4.54 -6.75
N THR A 83 10.05 3.66 -6.03
CA THR A 83 10.67 2.46 -6.60
C THR A 83 9.81 1.24 -6.29
N ARG A 84 9.55 0.42 -7.30
CA ARG A 84 8.84 -0.86 -7.16
C ARG A 84 9.73 -2.03 -7.50
N VAL A 85 9.79 -3.00 -6.61
CA VAL A 85 10.62 -4.20 -6.76
C VAL A 85 9.72 -5.39 -6.98
N VAL A 86 9.82 -6.00 -8.15
CA VAL A 86 9.10 -7.20 -8.55
C VAL A 86 10.01 -8.40 -8.42
N VAL A 87 9.62 -9.35 -7.59
CA VAL A 87 10.34 -10.61 -7.41
C VAL A 87 9.57 -11.73 -8.08
N PHE A 88 10.26 -12.45 -8.96
CA PHE A 88 9.72 -13.61 -9.65
C PHE A 88 10.16 -14.90 -8.97
N ASP A 89 9.28 -15.90 -8.95
CA ASP A 89 9.61 -17.25 -8.51
C ASP A 89 10.39 -18.04 -9.59
N HIS A 90 10.73 -19.29 -9.26
CA HIS A 90 11.38 -20.25 -10.15
C HIS A 90 10.59 -20.58 -11.44
N SER A 91 9.27 -20.39 -11.44
CA SER A 91 8.40 -20.62 -12.59
C SER A 91 8.31 -19.39 -13.49
N GLY A 92 8.87 -18.26 -13.06
CA GLY A 92 8.81 -16.99 -13.77
C GLY A 92 7.55 -16.17 -13.50
N LYS A 93 6.80 -16.51 -12.44
CA LYS A 93 5.60 -15.76 -12.02
C LYS A 93 5.93 -14.75 -10.94
N VAL A 94 5.15 -13.66 -10.88
CA VAL A 94 5.29 -12.67 -9.81
C VAL A 94 4.96 -13.31 -8.47
N SER A 95 5.96 -13.37 -7.59
CA SER A 95 5.83 -13.89 -6.23
C SER A 95 5.55 -12.77 -5.23
N ARG A 96 6.25 -11.64 -5.38
CA ARG A 96 6.14 -10.50 -4.46
C ARG A 96 6.36 -9.18 -5.19
N ILE A 97 5.68 -8.14 -4.75
CA ILE A 97 5.89 -6.76 -5.17
C ILE A 97 6.03 -5.89 -3.93
N ASN A 98 7.14 -5.16 -3.81
CA ASN A 98 7.41 -4.16 -2.79
C ASN A 98 7.42 -2.77 -3.42
#